data_AF-A0A820KBH8-F1
#
_entry.id   AF-A0A820KBH8-F1
#
_cell.length_a   1.000
_cell.length_b   1.000
_cell.length_c   1.000
_cell.angle_alpha   90.00
_cell.angle_beta   90.00
_cell.angle_gamma   90.00
#
_symmetry.space_group_name_H-M   'P 1'
#
loop_
_entity.id
_entity.type
_entity.pdbx_description
1 polymer ?
#
loop_
_entity_poly.entity_id
_entity_poly.type
_entity_poly.pdbx_seq_one_letter_code
_entity_poly.pdbx_strand_id
1 'polypeptide(L)'
;MMTISKDRVDPSPYPTRWLLSDVFVHASVYGIYSAILTVTFFIIIIKTSFFQDKFSVEKIQYRPLDGPNPGWNDPVLNSIIYLQSSVMSQASIFITRSRTFFFLDRPSFMLIFAFTVAQIIATVIAVYANWGFASVTGCGWT
;
A
#
# COMPACT_ATOMS: atom_id res chain seq x y z
N MET A 1 14.67 -1.68 5.19
CA MET A 1 15.78 -2.55 4.74
C MET A 1 16.72 -2.97 5.87
N MET A 2 17.23 -2.05 6.70
CA MET A 2 18.12 -2.43 7.83
C MET A 2 17.46 -3.30 8.92
N THR A 3 16.14 -3.28 9.04
CA THR A 3 15.39 -4.08 10.04
C THR A 3 15.29 -5.56 9.68
N ILE A 4 15.43 -5.91 8.40
CA ILE A 4 15.29 -7.29 7.91
C ILE A 4 16.49 -8.14 8.36
N SER A 5 17.68 -7.55 8.50
CA SER A 5 18.88 -8.29 8.94
C SER A 5 18.85 -8.70 10.43
N LYS A 6 17.96 -8.09 11.23
CA LYS A 6 17.75 -8.39 12.64
C LYS A 6 16.45 -9.15 12.90
N ASP A 7 15.80 -9.63 11.85
CA ASP A 7 14.55 -10.35 11.94
C ASP A 7 14.77 -11.80 12.39
N ARG A 8 13.86 -12.31 13.23
CA ARG A 8 13.94 -13.66 13.79
C ARG A 8 13.03 -14.58 12.98
N VAL A 9 13.61 -15.36 12.08
CA VAL A 9 12.89 -16.30 11.21
C VAL A 9 13.29 -17.73 11.56
N ASP A 10 12.30 -18.64 11.61
CA ASP A 10 12.58 -20.05 11.87
C ASP A 10 13.26 -20.72 10.65
N PRO A 11 14.29 -21.56 10.89
CA PRO A 11 15.00 -22.24 9.83
C PRO A 11 14.10 -23.27 9.12
N SER A 12 14.47 -23.63 7.90
CA SER A 12 13.69 -24.59 7.11
C SER A 12 13.83 -26.00 7.71
N PRO A 13 12.74 -26.77 7.86
CA PRO A 13 12.82 -28.16 8.33
C PRO A 13 13.46 -29.11 7.30
N TYR A 14 13.53 -28.70 6.03
CA TYR A 14 14.13 -29.48 4.94
C TYR A 14 15.28 -28.70 4.28
N PRO A 15 16.33 -29.41 3.79
CA PRO A 15 17.45 -28.77 3.11
C PRO A 15 16.95 -28.01 1.88
N THR A 16 17.16 -26.69 1.88
CA THR A 16 16.67 -25.80 0.83
C THR A 16 17.84 -25.41 -0.07
N ARG A 17 17.62 -25.45 -1.39
CA ARG A 17 18.59 -24.95 -2.37
C ARG A 17 18.24 -23.49 -2.68
N TRP A 18 19.24 -22.62 -2.79
CA TRP A 18 19.02 -21.22 -3.16
C TRP A 18 18.76 -21.11 -4.67
N LEU A 19 17.49 -21.25 -5.06
CA LEU A 19 17.06 -21.11 -6.46
C LEU A 19 16.50 -19.70 -6.68
N LEU A 20 17.25 -18.89 -7.44
CA LEU A 20 16.81 -17.54 -7.80
C LEU A 20 15.50 -17.55 -8.60
N SER A 21 15.31 -18.54 -9.46
CA SER A 21 14.09 -18.70 -10.25
C SER A 21 12.85 -18.86 -9.38
N ASP A 22 12.95 -19.62 -8.29
CA ASP A 22 11.85 -19.86 -7.37
C ASP A 22 11.45 -18.57 -6.63
N VAL A 23 12.45 -17.84 -6.10
CA VAL A 23 12.24 -16.54 -5.45
C VAL A 23 11.64 -15.52 -6.43
N PHE A 24 12.11 -15.52 -7.68
CA PHE A 24 11.62 -14.60 -8.70
C PHE A 24 10.16 -14.87 -9.08
N VAL A 25 9.76 -16.14 -9.20
CA VAL A 25 8.37 -16.51 -9.47
C VAL A 25 7.45 -16.05 -8.33
N HIS A 26 7.81 -16.33 -7.08
CA HIS A 26 7.02 -15.89 -5.93
C HIS A 26 6.90 -14.35 -5.89
N ALA A 27 8.02 -13.63 -6.05
CA ALA A 27 8.02 -12.17 -6.11
C ALA A 27 7.14 -11.62 -7.23
N SER A 28 7.19 -12.24 -8.42
CA SER A 28 6.38 -11.83 -9.57
C SER A 28 4.88 -12.03 -9.31
N VAL A 29 4.49 -13.17 -8.71
CA VAL A 29 3.10 -13.45 -8.35
C VAL A 29 2.58 -12.42 -7.34
N TYR A 30 3.35 -12.14 -6.28
CA TYR A 30 2.96 -11.10 -5.30
C TYR A 30 2.88 -9.71 -5.92
N GLY A 31 3.79 -9.36 -6.84
CA GLY A 31 3.77 -8.10 -7.56
C GLY A 31 2.53 -7.93 -8.44
N ILE A 32 2.22 -8.96 -9.25
CA ILE A 32 1.01 -8.97 -10.10
C ILE A 32 -0.25 -8.85 -9.24
N TYR A 33 -0.32 -9.61 -8.15
CA TYR A 33 -1.45 -9.55 -7.21
C TYR A 33 -1.64 -8.15 -6.64
N SER A 34 -0.55 -7.52 -6.15
CA SER A 34 -0.60 -6.15 -5.63
C SER A 34 -1.04 -5.14 -6.70
N ALA A 35 -0.57 -5.28 -7.94
CA ALA A 35 -0.95 -4.40 -9.03
C ALA A 35 -2.45 -4.51 -9.35
N ILE A 36 -2.99 -5.74 -9.42
CA ILE A 36 -4.42 -5.97 -9.63
C ILE A 36 -5.22 -5.32 -8.50
N LEU A 37 -4.84 -5.49 -7.24
CA LEU A 37 -5.53 -4.88 -6.10
C LEU A 37 -5.57 -3.36 -6.18
N THR A 38 -4.45 -2.71 -6.53
CA THR A 38 -4.41 -1.25 -6.67
C THR A 38 -5.29 -0.77 -7.83
N VAL A 39 -5.30 -1.48 -8.96
CA VAL A 39 -6.19 -1.15 -10.10
C VAL A 39 -7.65 -1.35 -9.73
N THR A 40 -8.00 -2.45 -9.07
CA THR A 40 -9.38 -2.69 -8.60
C THR A 40 -9.81 -1.62 -7.60
N PHE A 41 -8.95 -1.26 -6.65
CA PHE A 41 -9.22 -0.19 -5.69
C PHE A 41 -9.48 1.15 -6.38
N PHE A 42 -8.66 1.50 -7.37
CA PHE A 42 -8.88 2.69 -8.20
C PHE A 42 -10.25 2.65 -8.89
N ILE A 43 -10.57 1.56 -9.57
CA ILE A 43 -11.85 1.39 -10.29
C ILE A 43 -13.05 1.52 -9.33
N ILE A 44 -12.97 0.94 -8.13
CA ILE A 44 -14.04 1.04 -7.14
C ILE A 44 -14.28 2.49 -6.74
N ILE A 45 -13.23 3.27 -6.47
CA ILE A 45 -13.36 4.69 -6.11
C ILE A 45 -14.01 5.50 -7.24
N ILE A 46 -13.56 5.32 -8.48
CA ILE A 46 -14.02 6.17 -9.60
C ILE A 46 -15.40 5.77 -10.14
N LYS A 47 -15.77 4.48 -10.09
CA LYS A 47 -17.01 3.97 -10.72
C LYS A 47 -18.12 3.69 -9.72
N THR A 48 -17.82 3.41 -8.45
CA THR A 48 -18.81 2.93 -7.47
C THR A 48 -19.07 3.95 -6.37
N SER A 49 -20.30 4.06 -5.87
CA SER A 49 -20.66 4.89 -4.69
C SER A 49 -20.35 4.21 -3.35
N PHE A 50 -19.62 3.09 -3.35
CA PHE A 50 -19.40 2.25 -2.17
C PHE A 50 -18.85 3.05 -0.97
N PHE A 51 -17.88 3.94 -1.21
CA PHE A 51 -17.29 4.77 -0.16
C PHE A 51 -18.23 5.86 0.35
N GLN A 52 -19.08 6.41 -0.52
CA GLN A 52 -20.09 7.39 -0.12
C GLN A 52 -21.20 6.73 0.72
N ASP A 53 -21.66 5.54 0.31
CA ASP A 53 -22.77 4.85 0.97
C ASP A 53 -22.37 4.22 2.31
N LYS A 54 -21.12 3.77 2.45
CA LYS A 54 -20.63 3.08 3.67
C LYS A 54 -19.87 3.99 4.62
N PHE A 55 -19.13 4.95 4.10
CA PHE A 55 -18.22 5.80 4.88
C PHE A 55 -18.60 7.28 4.82
N SER A 56 -19.68 7.64 4.10
CA SER A 56 -20.15 9.02 3.96
C SER A 56 -19.10 10.01 3.44
N VAL A 57 -18.11 9.51 2.70
CA VAL A 57 -17.02 10.30 2.10
C VAL A 57 -17.52 10.97 0.82
N GLU A 58 -17.02 12.17 0.55
CA GLU A 58 -17.34 12.90 -0.68
C GLU A 58 -16.87 12.13 -1.92
N LYS A 59 -17.74 12.05 -2.93
CA LYS A 59 -17.43 11.32 -4.17
C LYS A 59 -16.48 12.15 -5.03
N ILE A 60 -15.36 11.54 -5.41
CA ILE A 60 -14.44 12.10 -6.40
C ILE A 60 -15.11 12.03 -7.77
N GLN A 61 -15.59 13.17 -8.26
CA GLN A 61 -16.26 13.27 -9.56
C GLN A 61 -15.26 13.53 -10.68
N TYR A 62 -15.62 13.07 -11.89
CA TYR A 62 -14.88 13.36 -13.11
C TYR A 62 -14.86 14.87 -13.35
N ARG A 63 -13.67 15.49 -13.44
CA ARG A 63 -13.56 16.91 -13.74
C ARG A 63 -13.60 17.18 -15.24
N PRO A 64 -14.25 18.27 -15.68
CA PRO A 64 -14.31 18.65 -17.09
C PRO A 64 -12.90 18.87 -17.68
N LEU A 65 -12.72 18.54 -18.96
CA LEU A 65 -11.41 18.58 -19.64
C LEU A 65 -10.80 19.99 -19.79
N ASP A 66 -11.61 21.04 -19.69
CA ASP A 66 -11.16 22.42 -19.87
C ASP A 66 -10.61 23.07 -18.58
N GLY A 67 -10.60 22.31 -17.46
CA GLY A 67 -10.13 22.79 -16.17
C GLY A 67 -8.62 22.58 -15.93
N PRO A 68 -8.06 23.17 -14.86
CA PRO A 68 -6.64 23.02 -14.50
C PRO A 68 -6.23 21.58 -14.16
N ASN A 69 -7.18 20.69 -13.82
CA ASN A 69 -6.96 19.27 -13.56
C ASN A 69 -8.01 18.43 -14.32
N PRO A 70 -7.77 18.09 -15.59
CA PRO A 70 -8.76 17.41 -16.42
C PRO A 70 -8.89 15.92 -16.08
N GLY A 71 -10.13 15.43 -16.09
CA GLY A 71 -10.46 14.02 -15.96
C GLY A 71 -10.31 13.45 -14.54
N TRP A 72 -9.54 12.35 -14.41
CA TRP A 72 -9.30 11.63 -13.16
C TRP A 72 -8.01 12.06 -12.43
N ASN A 73 -7.34 13.10 -12.91
CA ASN A 73 -6.13 13.64 -12.27
C ASN A 73 -6.50 14.52 -11.07
N ASP A 74 -7.21 13.96 -10.09
CA ASP A 74 -7.54 14.65 -8.86
C ASP A 74 -6.40 14.49 -7.84
N PRO A 75 -5.78 15.59 -7.36
CA PRO A 75 -4.74 15.50 -6.35
C PRO A 75 -5.12 14.74 -5.07
N VAL A 76 -6.41 14.74 -4.70
CA VAL A 76 -6.92 13.95 -3.56
C VAL A 76 -6.89 12.46 -3.86
N LEU A 77 -7.26 12.06 -5.08
CA LEU A 77 -7.22 10.67 -5.53
C LEU A 77 -5.79 10.12 -5.52
N ASN A 78 -4.82 10.94 -5.95
CA ASN A 78 -3.39 10.60 -5.91
C ASN A 78 -2.92 10.32 -4.47
N SER A 79 -3.31 11.15 -3.50
CA SER A 79 -2.99 10.95 -2.07
C SER A 79 -3.58 9.64 -1.52
N ILE A 80 -4.82 9.30 -1.90
CA ILE A 80 -5.49 8.07 -1.48
C ILE A 80 -4.79 6.83 -2.03
N ILE A 81 -4.47 6.82 -3.34
CA ILE A 81 -3.75 5.72 -3.97
C ILE A 81 -2.34 5.59 -3.40
N TYR A 82 -1.66 6.70 -3.15
CA TYR A 82 -0.37 6.73 -2.48
C TYR A 82 -0.44 6.05 -1.10
N LEU A 83 -1.42 6.41 -0.27
CA LEU A 83 -1.59 5.82 1.06
C LEU A 83 -1.84 4.32 0.98
N GLN A 84 -2.74 3.88 0.08
CA GLN A 84 -3.03 2.45 -0.13
C GLN A 84 -1.78 1.68 -0.58
N SER A 85 -1.05 2.21 -1.55
CA SER A 85 0.18 1.60 -2.07
C SER A 85 1.28 1.53 -1.00
N SER A 86 1.41 2.58 -0.18
CA SER A 86 2.36 2.62 0.93
C SER A 86 2.07 1.52 1.96
N VAL A 87 0.81 1.37 2.39
CA VAL A 87 0.40 0.30 3.32
C VAL A 87 0.74 -1.06 2.74
N MET A 88 0.35 -1.31 1.47
CA MET A 88 0.54 -2.61 0.82
C MET A 88 2.02 -2.97 0.68
N SER A 89 2.83 -2.00 0.25
CA SER A 89 4.27 -2.18 0.06
C SER A 89 4.99 -2.50 1.37
N GLN A 90 4.67 -1.78 2.44
CA GLN A 90 5.25 -2.02 3.76
C GLN A 90 4.73 -3.33 4.39
N ALA A 91 3.45 -3.66 4.18
CA ALA A 91 2.84 -4.88 4.71
C ALA A 91 3.38 -6.15 4.06
N SER A 92 3.85 -6.07 2.81
CA SER A 92 4.46 -7.21 2.09
C SER A 92 5.63 -7.87 2.84
N ILE A 93 6.32 -7.10 3.69
CA ILE A 93 7.41 -7.60 4.53
C ILE A 93 6.90 -8.67 5.50
N PHE A 94 5.70 -8.52 6.05
CA PHE A 94 5.12 -9.54 6.94
C PHE A 94 4.75 -10.81 6.18
N ILE A 95 4.22 -10.67 4.96
CA ILE A 95 3.80 -11.79 4.11
C ILE A 95 5.01 -12.62 3.67
N THR A 96 6.07 -11.96 3.23
CA THR A 96 7.29 -12.61 2.71
C THR A 96 8.13 -13.29 3.80
N ARG A 97 7.97 -12.87 5.05
CA ARG A 97 8.67 -13.43 6.20
C ARG A 97 7.98 -14.69 6.74
N SER A 98 6.64 -14.73 6.76
CA SER A 98 5.89 -15.83 7.35
C SER A 98 5.81 -17.03 6.41
N ARG A 99 6.11 -18.23 6.91
CA ARG A 99 5.89 -19.49 6.16
C ARG A 99 4.45 -20.01 6.31
N THR A 100 3.79 -19.59 7.38
CA THR A 100 2.39 -19.90 7.70
C THR A 100 1.58 -18.60 7.68
N PHE A 101 0.30 -18.63 8.04
CA PHE A 101 -0.52 -17.43 8.18
C PHE A 101 0.18 -16.38 9.06
N PHE A 102 0.37 -15.16 8.52
CA PHE A 102 1.27 -14.16 9.12
C PHE A 102 0.93 -13.78 10.57
N PHE A 103 -0.34 -13.89 10.98
CA PHE A 103 -0.77 -13.59 12.35
C PHE A 103 -0.36 -14.65 13.39
N LEU A 104 0.00 -15.86 12.96
CA LEU A 104 0.38 -16.95 13.86
C LEU A 104 1.88 -16.89 14.22
N ASP A 105 2.72 -16.33 13.35
CA ASP A 105 4.15 -16.17 13.59
C ASP A 105 4.42 -14.82 14.26
N ARG A 106 4.85 -14.81 15.54
CA ARG A 106 5.12 -13.56 16.27
C ARG A 106 6.21 -12.73 15.54
N PRO A 107 5.89 -11.53 15.02
CA PRO A 107 6.89 -10.69 14.38
C PRO A 107 7.83 -10.06 15.41
N SER A 108 9.06 -9.75 15.01
CA SER A 108 10.01 -9.02 15.86
C SER A 108 9.50 -7.61 16.16
N PHE A 109 9.56 -7.19 17.43
CA PHE A 109 9.11 -5.86 17.87
C PHE A 109 9.78 -4.71 17.07
N MET A 110 11.03 -4.89 16.63
CA MET A 110 11.74 -3.89 15.83
C MET A 110 11.11 -3.68 14.44
N LEU A 111 10.56 -4.74 13.85
CA LEU A 111 9.93 -4.70 12.54
C LEU A 111 8.56 -4.01 12.63
N ILE A 112 7.77 -4.34 13.66
CA ILE A 112 6.50 -3.67 13.95
C ILE A 112 6.73 -2.17 14.16
N PHE A 113 7.71 -1.80 15.00
CA PHE A 113 8.01 -0.39 15.27
C PHE A 113 8.39 0.38 14.00
N ALA A 114 9.24 -0.20 13.15
CA ALA A 114 9.63 0.43 11.89
C ALA A 114 8.44 0.59 10.93
N PHE A 115 7.56 -0.42 10.84
CA PHE A 115 6.33 -0.35 10.07
C PHE A 115 5.42 0.76 10.60
N THR A 116 5.20 0.84 11.91
CA THR A 116 4.36 1.86 12.54
C THR A 116 4.89 3.27 12.26
N VAL A 117 6.19 3.51 12.41
CA VAL A 117 6.78 4.83 12.14
C VAL A 117 6.65 5.21 10.65
N ALA A 118 6.97 4.29 9.75
CA ALA A 118 6.82 4.52 8.31
C ALA A 118 5.36 4.85 7.94
N GLN A 119 4.41 4.15 8.57
CA GLN A 119 2.99 4.33 8.29
C GLN A 119 2.43 5.62 8.88
N ILE A 120 2.92 6.06 10.05
CA ILE A 120 2.58 7.37 10.60
C ILE A 120 3.07 8.48 9.66
N ILE A 121 4.28 8.37 9.12
CA ILE A 121 4.80 9.39 8.18
C ILE A 121 3.97 9.39 6.89
N ALA A 122 3.69 8.22 6.31
CA ALA A 122 2.88 8.12 5.10
C ALA A 122 1.46 8.69 5.28
N THR A 123 0.83 8.44 6.43
CA THR A 123 -0.50 8.99 6.75
C THR A 123 -0.46 10.52 6.92
N VAL A 124 0.55 11.06 7.62
CA VAL A 124 0.72 12.51 7.75
C VAL A 124 0.90 13.18 6.38
N ILE A 125 1.70 12.59 5.49
CA ILE A 125 1.89 13.10 4.12
C ILE A 125 0.57 13.05 3.35
N ALA A 126 -0.11 11.91 3.34
CA ALA A 126 -1.35 11.76 2.58
C ALA A 126 -2.48 12.69 3.06
N VAL A 127 -2.54 12.98 4.36
CA VAL A 127 -3.62 13.78 4.94
C VAL A 127 -3.33 15.28 4.89
N TYR A 128 -2.09 15.71 5.06
CA TYR A 128 -1.75 17.14 5.23
C TYR A 128 -0.90 17.74 4.11
N ALA A 129 -0.24 16.94 3.26
CA ALA A 129 0.60 17.51 2.21
C ALA A 129 -0.25 18.20 1.14
N ASN A 130 0.05 19.47 0.88
CA ASN A 130 -0.47 20.21 -0.27
C ASN A 130 0.72 20.66 -1.11
N TRP A 131 1.10 19.83 -2.08
CA TRP A 131 2.24 20.06 -2.96
C TRP A 131 1.74 20.21 -4.39
N GLY A 132 1.64 21.46 -4.85
CA GLY A 132 1.26 21.78 -6.23
C GLY A 132 2.22 21.22 -7.28
N PHE A 133 3.49 20.98 -6.93
CA PHE A 133 4.45 20.31 -7.81
C PHE A 133 4.19 18.81 -7.96
N ALA A 134 3.71 18.14 -6.91
CA ALA A 134 3.47 16.70 -6.91
C ALA A 134 2.04 16.33 -7.35
N SER A 135 1.17 17.32 -7.58
CA SER A 135 -0.27 17.11 -7.77
C SER A 135 -0.86 16.24 -6.64
N VAL A 136 -0.48 16.56 -5.40
CA VAL A 136 -0.93 15.88 -4.17
C VAL A 136 -1.61 16.91 -3.29
N THR A 137 -2.87 16.65 -2.95
CA THR A 137 -3.63 17.44 -1.98
C THR A 137 -4.07 16.53 -0.85
N GLY A 138 -3.97 17.01 0.38
CA GLY A 138 -4.37 16.29 1.58
C GLY A 138 -5.78 15.71 1.45
N CYS A 139 -5.92 14.40 1.64
CA CYS A 139 -7.21 13.73 1.52
C CYS A 139 -8.12 13.91 2.75
N GLY A 140 -7.64 14.58 3.81
CA GLY A 140 -8.37 14.73 5.06
C GLY A 140 -8.42 13.43 5.88
N TRP A 141 -8.96 13.53 7.10
CA TRP A 141 -9.22 12.39 7.99
C TRP A 141 -10.64 11.84 7.85
N THR A 142 -11.50 12.51 7.07
CA THR A 142 -12.94 12.32 7.00
C THR A 142 -13.40 12.23 5.57
#